data_AF-A0A383W2H3-F1
#
_entry.id   AF-A0A383W2H3-F1
#
_cell.length_a   1.000
_cell.length_b   1.000
_cell.length_c   1.000
_cell.angle_alpha   90.00
_cell.angle_beta   90.00
_cell.angle_gamma   90.00
#
_symmetry.space_group_name_H-M   'P 1'
#
loop_
_entity.id
_entity.type
_entity.pdbx_description
1 polymer ?
#
loop_
_entity_poly.entity_id
_entity_poly.type
_entity_poly.pdbx_seq_one_letter_code
_entity_poly.pdbx_strand_id
1 'polypeptide(L)'
;MLDAMAAAGVKRLVAVTSQGVLSDPAEPYVYRFIKPFLMADMCEDMRRLEQLIVEAGTAGALSWTLLRPTKLEDAPIGNRKPQVGEGLLFRGSSCKVDRADLADLIVAAVQDEAQYKGKTLYIST
;
A
#
# COMPACT_ATOMS: atom_id res chain seq x y z
N MET A 1 -3.55 9.56 -14.60
CA MET A 1 -4.55 8.57 -14.13
C MET A 1 -5.75 9.26 -13.49
N LEU A 2 -5.55 10.08 -12.44
CA LEU A 2 -6.64 10.79 -11.75
C LEU A 2 -7.53 11.61 -12.70
N ASP A 3 -6.93 12.34 -13.66
CA ASP A 3 -7.69 13.09 -14.65
C ASP A 3 -8.55 12.20 -15.55
N ALA A 4 -8.03 11.03 -15.94
CA ALA A 4 -8.78 10.06 -16.74
C ALA A 4 -9.94 9.45 -15.94
N MET A 5 -9.73 9.16 -14.65
CA MET A 5 -10.79 8.70 -13.76
C MET A 5 -11.88 9.76 -13.61
N ALA A 6 -11.49 11.03 -13.41
CA ALA A 6 -12.42 12.15 -13.32
C ALA A 6 -13.24 12.30 -14.62
N ALA A 7 -12.57 12.26 -15.78
CA ALA A 7 -13.23 12.35 -17.09
C ALA A 7 -14.20 11.18 -17.35
N ALA A 8 -13.87 9.97 -16.85
CA ALA A 8 -14.70 8.79 -16.98
C ALA A 8 -15.74 8.63 -15.84
N GLY A 9 -15.77 9.54 -14.85
CA GLY A 9 -16.65 9.44 -13.69
C GLY A 9 -16.32 8.30 -12.71
N VAL A 10 -15.12 7.71 -12.81
CA VAL A 10 -14.67 6.62 -11.92
C VAL A 10 -14.25 7.21 -10.58
N LYS A 11 -14.90 6.78 -9.49
CA LYS A 11 -14.68 7.33 -8.15
C LYS A 11 -13.89 6.42 -7.22
N ARG A 12 -13.73 5.13 -7.55
CA ARG A 12 -13.05 4.15 -6.68
C ARG A 12 -11.62 3.91 -7.16
N LEU A 13 -10.64 4.09 -6.27
CA LEU A 13 -9.24 3.75 -6.51
C LEU A 13 -8.68 2.85 -5.40
N VAL A 14 -8.15 1.69 -5.78
CA VAL A 14 -7.26 0.90 -4.92
C VAL A 14 -5.88 0.94 -5.56
N ALA A 15 -4.90 1.47 -4.85
CA ALA A 15 -3.54 1.63 -5.37
C ALA A 15 -2.54 0.89 -4.49
N VAL A 16 -1.63 0.17 -5.13
CA VAL A 16 -0.51 -0.52 -4.47
C VAL A 16 0.72 0.38 -4.54
N THR A 17 1.31 0.66 -3.39
CA THR A 17 2.55 1.41 -3.27
C THR A 17 3.59 0.50 -2.62
N SER A 18 4.25 0.95 -1.56
CA SER A 18 5.22 0.15 -0.83
C SER A 18 5.22 0.56 0.63
N GLN A 19 5.45 -0.39 1.54
CA GLN A 19 5.79 -0.06 2.92
C GLN A 19 6.98 0.91 2.97
N GLY A 20 7.90 0.82 2.01
CA GLY A 20 9.12 1.60 1.98
C GLY A 20 8.93 3.11 1.83
N VAL A 21 7.72 3.60 1.56
CA VAL A 21 7.47 5.03 1.36
C VAL A 21 7.78 5.86 2.62
N LEU A 22 7.49 5.33 3.80
CA LEU A 22 7.86 5.95 5.08
C LEU A 22 9.04 5.22 5.72
N SER A 23 9.85 5.94 6.50
CA SER A 23 10.85 5.29 7.36
C SER A 23 10.11 4.65 8.53
N ASP A 24 10.20 3.34 8.63
CA ASP A 24 9.61 2.60 9.74
C ASP A 24 10.70 2.21 10.75
N PRO A 25 10.53 2.51 12.05
CA PRO A 25 11.47 2.08 13.10
C PRO A 25 11.64 0.56 13.20
N ALA A 26 10.66 -0.22 12.70
CA ALA A 26 10.70 -1.68 12.69
C ALA A 26 11.44 -2.27 11.47
N GLU A 27 11.89 -1.45 10.52
CA GLU A 27 12.68 -1.92 9.39
C GLU A 27 14.05 -2.49 9.84
N PRO A 28 14.49 -3.64 9.29
CA PRO A 28 15.83 -4.13 9.56
C PRO A 28 16.89 -3.10 9.16
N TYR A 29 17.91 -2.91 10.00
CA TYR A 29 18.95 -1.88 9.81
C TYR A 29 19.61 -1.89 8.42
N VAL A 30 19.73 -3.06 7.78
CA VAL A 30 20.28 -3.19 6.42
C VAL A 30 19.48 -2.40 5.38
N TYR A 31 18.15 -2.35 5.50
CA TYR A 31 17.31 -1.60 4.58
C TYR A 31 17.49 -0.09 4.77
N ARG A 32 17.78 0.36 6.00
CA ARG A 32 18.05 1.78 6.28
C ARG A 32 19.29 2.32 5.55
N PHE A 33 20.25 1.46 5.23
CA PHE A 33 21.46 1.83 4.48
C PHE A 33 21.32 1.69 2.96
N ILE A 34 20.56 0.70 2.48
CA ILE A 34 20.40 0.44 1.02
C ILE A 34 19.38 1.39 0.38
N LYS A 35 18.28 1.64 1.07
CA LYS A 35 17.13 2.42 0.58
C LYS A 35 17.50 3.83 0.09
N PRO A 36 18.32 4.64 0.79
CA PRO A 36 18.73 5.95 0.28
C PRO A 36 19.64 5.90 -0.95
N PHE A 37 20.31 4.78 -1.23
CA PHE A 37 21.25 4.67 -2.36
C PHE A 37 20.62 4.04 -3.61
N LEU A 38 19.64 3.16 -3.44
CA LEU A 38 19.07 2.37 -4.55
C LEU A 38 17.58 2.64 -4.80
N MET A 39 16.86 3.22 -3.84
CA MET A 39 15.40 3.32 -3.88
C MET A 39 14.87 4.71 -3.51
N ALA A 40 15.75 5.73 -3.37
CA ALA A 40 15.34 7.08 -2.97
C ALA A 40 14.31 7.66 -3.95
N ASP A 41 14.63 7.69 -5.24
CA ASP A 41 13.76 8.24 -6.28
C ASP A 41 12.43 7.48 -6.40
N MET A 42 12.47 6.14 -6.31
CA MET A 42 11.25 5.32 -6.30
C MET A 42 10.39 5.58 -5.06
N CYS A 43 10.99 5.70 -3.88
CA CYS A 43 10.25 5.99 -2.65
C CYS A 43 9.68 7.42 -2.67
N GLU A 44 10.39 8.36 -3.29
CA GLU A 44 9.91 9.75 -3.46
C GLU A 44 8.74 9.80 -4.45
N ASP A 45 8.84 9.11 -5.59
CA ASP A 45 7.74 9.02 -6.56
C ASP A 45 6.49 8.39 -5.92
N MET A 46 6.65 7.28 -5.18
CA MET A 46 5.54 6.68 -4.46
C MET A 46 4.97 7.60 -3.36
N ARG A 47 5.80 8.37 -2.66
CA ARG A 47 5.31 9.37 -1.69
C ARG A 47 4.46 10.42 -2.40
N ARG A 48 4.91 10.91 -3.55
CA ARG A 48 4.20 11.92 -4.34
C ARG A 48 2.88 11.37 -4.88
N LEU A 49 2.87 10.11 -5.33
CA LEU A 49 1.67 9.39 -5.73
C LEU A 49 0.65 9.32 -4.58
N GLU A 50 1.08 8.90 -3.38
CA GLU A 50 0.19 8.81 -2.23
C GLU A 50 -0.38 10.17 -1.84
N GLN A 51 0.44 11.23 -1.85
CA GLN A 51 -0.02 12.60 -1.59
C GLN A 51 -1.13 13.03 -2.54
N LEU A 52 -0.94 12.85 -3.85
CA LEU A 52 -1.95 13.22 -4.86
C LEU A 52 -3.26 12.45 -4.69
N ILE A 53 -3.18 11.16 -4.33
CA ILE A 53 -4.37 10.33 -4.09
C ILE A 53 -5.12 10.81 -2.84
N VAL A 54 -4.39 11.07 -1.75
CA VAL A 54 -4.98 11.56 -0.50
C VAL A 54 -5.62 12.92 -0.70
N GLU A 55 -4.93 13.87 -1.35
CA GLU A 55 -5.44 15.21 -1.66
C GLU A 55 -6.73 15.14 -2.49
N ALA A 56 -6.74 14.34 -3.56
CA ALA A 56 -7.93 14.13 -4.38
C ALA A 56 -9.11 13.53 -3.58
N GLY A 57 -8.82 12.64 -2.63
CA GLY A 57 -9.84 12.08 -1.76
C GLY A 57 -10.36 13.04 -0.71
N THR A 58 -9.50 13.84 -0.08
CA THR A 58 -9.90 14.86 0.90
C THR A 58 -10.75 15.95 0.24
N ALA A 59 -10.50 16.26 -1.04
CA ALA A 59 -11.37 17.13 -1.84
C ALA A 59 -12.73 16.50 -2.20
N GLY A 60 -12.97 15.23 -1.84
CA GLY A 60 -14.22 14.51 -2.11
C GLY A 60 -14.35 13.98 -3.55
N ALA A 61 -13.30 14.12 -4.37
CA ALA A 61 -13.31 13.68 -5.76
C ALA A 61 -13.06 12.18 -5.91
N LEU A 62 -12.49 11.52 -4.90
CA LEU A 62 -12.01 10.15 -4.99
C LEU A 62 -12.23 9.34 -3.71
N SER A 63 -12.73 8.13 -3.85
CA SER A 63 -12.78 7.11 -2.80
C SER A 63 -11.60 6.17 -2.94
N TRP A 64 -10.58 6.36 -2.11
CA TRP A 64 -9.29 5.70 -2.26
C TRP A 64 -8.98 4.71 -1.14
N THR A 65 -8.12 3.74 -1.45
CA THR A 65 -7.42 2.88 -0.49
C THR A 65 -6.00 2.69 -0.97
N LEU A 66 -5.03 2.88 -0.08
CA LEU A 66 -3.62 2.66 -0.35
C LEU A 66 -3.17 1.35 0.30
N LEU A 67 -2.47 0.51 -0.46
CA LEU A 67 -1.92 -0.76 0.01
C LEU A 67 -0.39 -0.69 -0.04
N ARG A 68 0.24 -0.86 1.13
CA ARG A 68 1.69 -0.82 1.32
C ARG A 68 2.21 -2.22 1.64
N PRO A 69 2.42 -3.07 0.63
CA PRO A 69 3.00 -4.39 0.84
C PRO A 69 4.45 -4.28 1.31
N THR A 70 4.87 -5.28 2.08
CA THR A 70 6.29 -5.59 2.32
C THR A 70 6.86 -6.36 1.11
N LYS A 71 8.03 -7.00 1.22
CA LYS A 71 8.67 -7.67 0.08
C LYS A 71 7.76 -8.76 -0.52
N LEU A 72 7.44 -8.64 -1.81
CA LEU A 72 6.61 -9.62 -2.52
C LEU A 72 7.36 -10.94 -2.72
N GLU A 73 6.71 -12.05 -2.39
CA GLU A 73 7.15 -13.41 -2.68
C GLU A 73 6.07 -14.20 -3.45
N ASP A 74 6.52 -15.21 -4.20
CA ASP A 74 5.61 -16.18 -4.81
C ASP A 74 5.45 -17.37 -3.87
N ALA A 75 4.23 -17.58 -3.38
CA ALA A 75 3.84 -18.77 -2.65
C ALA A 75 2.36 -19.11 -2.95
N PRO A 76 1.93 -20.36 -2.72
CA PRO A 76 0.52 -20.73 -2.78
C PRO A 76 -0.33 -19.91 -1.80
N ILE A 77 -1.60 -19.68 -2.14
CA ILE A 77 -2.58 -19.00 -1.28
C ILE A 77 -2.63 -19.68 0.10
N GLY A 78 -2.62 -18.88 1.17
CA GLY A 78 -2.79 -19.36 2.55
C GLY A 78 -1.56 -20.08 3.12
N ASN A 79 -0.41 -19.98 2.46
CA ASN A 79 0.85 -20.54 2.98
C ASN A 79 1.23 -19.95 4.34
N ARG A 80 0.91 -18.67 4.57
CA ARG A 80 1.05 -17.98 5.85
C ARG A 80 -0.21 -17.16 6.12
N LYS A 81 -0.39 -16.70 7.36
CA LYS A 81 -1.56 -15.90 7.75
C LYS A 81 -1.26 -14.42 7.52
N PRO A 82 -1.95 -13.73 6.59
CA PRO A 82 -1.70 -12.31 6.35
C PRO A 82 -2.09 -11.47 7.56
N GLN A 83 -1.24 -10.52 7.86
CA GLN A 83 -1.42 -9.48 8.84
C GLN A 83 -1.66 -8.17 8.11
N VAL A 84 -2.82 -7.56 8.37
CA VAL A 84 -3.24 -6.28 7.78
C VAL A 84 -3.50 -5.31 8.92
N GLY A 85 -3.06 -4.07 8.74
CA GLY A 85 -3.41 -2.99 9.65
C GLY A 85 -3.17 -1.63 9.00
N GLU A 86 -3.39 -0.58 9.77
CA GLU A 86 -3.46 0.79 9.26
C GLU A 86 -2.24 1.60 9.69
N GLY A 87 -1.70 2.39 8.76
CA GLY A 87 -0.58 3.30 9.02
C GLY A 87 0.80 2.66 8.82
N LEU A 88 1.49 2.36 9.93
CA LEU A 88 2.86 1.84 9.96
C LEU A 88 2.88 0.36 10.37
N LEU A 89 4.03 -0.31 10.19
CA LEU A 89 4.19 -1.68 10.68
C LEU A 89 4.06 -1.70 12.21
N PHE A 90 3.63 -2.86 12.71
CA PHE A 90 3.50 -3.12 14.14
C PHE A 90 4.47 -4.23 14.55
N ARG A 91 4.70 -4.39 15.85
CA ARG A 91 5.56 -5.47 16.36
C ARG A 91 4.98 -6.82 15.93
N GLY A 92 5.80 -7.59 15.20
CA GLY A 92 5.43 -8.91 14.69
C GLY A 92 5.11 -8.95 13.20
N SER A 93 5.12 -7.81 12.50
CA SER A 93 4.99 -7.78 11.05
C SER A 93 6.17 -8.48 10.37
N SER A 94 5.85 -9.28 9.36
CA SER A 94 6.85 -9.93 8.52
C SER A 94 7.45 -8.92 7.54
N CYS A 95 8.70 -9.14 7.12
CA CYS A 95 9.33 -8.32 6.08
C CYS A 95 8.88 -8.70 4.66
N LYS A 96 7.93 -9.63 4.53
CA LYS A 96 7.51 -10.25 3.27
C LYS A 96 5.99 -10.42 3.24
N VAL A 97 5.43 -10.50 2.04
CA VAL A 97 4.03 -10.84 1.79
C VAL A 97 3.95 -11.68 0.52
N ASP A 98 3.08 -12.69 0.54
CA ASP A 98 2.84 -13.51 -0.65
C ASP A 98 1.96 -12.73 -1.65
N ARG A 99 2.27 -12.79 -2.94
CA ARG A 99 1.52 -12.06 -3.98
C ARG A 99 0.03 -12.40 -3.98
N ALA A 100 -0.31 -13.64 -3.61
CA ALA A 100 -1.67 -14.11 -3.58
C ALA A 100 -2.48 -13.46 -2.43
N ASP A 101 -1.89 -13.30 -1.25
CA ASP A 101 -2.54 -12.61 -0.12
C ASP A 101 -2.78 -11.12 -0.44
N LEU A 102 -1.82 -10.49 -1.14
CA LEU A 102 -2.00 -9.11 -1.61
C LEU A 102 -3.14 -9.02 -2.63
N ALA A 103 -3.24 -9.97 -3.56
CA ALA A 103 -4.32 -10.01 -4.54
C ALA A 103 -5.69 -10.15 -3.87
N ASP A 104 -5.81 -11.03 -2.87
CA ASP A 104 -7.03 -11.18 -2.09
C ASP A 104 -7.42 -9.88 -1.36
N LEU A 105 -6.44 -9.18 -0.78
CA LEU A 105 -6.69 -7.87 -0.16
C LEU A 105 -7.10 -6.80 -1.18
N ILE A 106 -6.53 -6.80 -2.39
CA ILE A 106 -6.93 -5.88 -3.46
C ILE A 106 -8.41 -6.11 -3.81
N VAL A 107 -8.82 -7.37 -4.00
CA VAL A 107 -10.21 -7.71 -4.32
C VAL A 107 -11.15 -7.31 -3.19
N ALA A 108 -10.80 -7.63 -1.94
CA ALA A 108 -11.58 -7.23 -0.77
C ALA A 108 -11.72 -5.70 -0.65
N ALA A 109 -10.65 -4.96 -0.91
CA ALA A 109 -10.66 -3.50 -0.90
C ALA A 109 -11.58 -2.92 -1.98
N VAL A 110 -11.63 -3.51 -3.16
CA VAL A 110 -12.54 -3.09 -4.24
C VAL A 110 -14.00 -3.39 -3.87
N GLN A 111 -14.27 -4.55 -3.27
CA GLN A 111 -15.63 -5.01 -2.96
C GLN A 111 -16.26 -4.30 -1.76
N ASP A 112 -15.49 -4.01 -0.72
CA ASP A 112 -15.99 -3.36 0.52
C ASP A 112 -15.44 -1.94 0.67
N GLU A 113 -15.97 -1.01 -0.13
CA GLU A 113 -15.55 0.40 -0.03
C GLU A 113 -15.76 0.98 1.37
N ALA A 114 -16.86 0.63 2.05
CA ALA A 114 -17.19 1.18 3.36
C ALA A 114 -16.13 0.83 4.41
N GLN A 115 -15.57 -0.38 4.35
CA GLN A 115 -14.52 -0.82 5.25
C GLN A 115 -13.17 -0.17 4.96
N TYR A 116 -12.84 0.13 3.69
CA TYR A 116 -11.48 0.44 3.25
C TYR A 116 -11.25 1.87 2.74
N LYS A 117 -12.31 2.66 2.56
CA LYS A 117 -12.21 4.05 2.09
C LYS A 117 -11.38 4.91 3.03
N GLY A 118 -10.47 5.69 2.45
CA GLY A 118 -9.62 6.64 3.17
C GLY A 118 -8.52 5.99 4.01
N LYS A 119 -8.30 4.67 3.85
CA LYS A 119 -7.32 3.93 4.63
C LYS A 119 -6.02 3.69 3.87
N THR A 120 -4.93 3.78 4.61
CA THR A 120 -3.61 3.32 4.18
C THR A 120 -3.28 2.05 4.95
N LEU A 121 -3.33 0.92 4.26
CA LEU A 121 -3.13 -0.40 4.85
C LEU A 121 -1.71 -0.88 4.56
N TYR A 122 -1.06 -1.48 5.53
CA TYR A 122 0.10 -2.35 5.26
C TYR A 122 -0.36 -3.80 5.22
N ILE A 123 0.41 -4.65 4.53
CA ILE A 123 0.20 -6.10 4.53
C ILE A 123 1.54 -6.85 4.60
N SER A 124 1.58 -7.90 5.42
CA SER A 124 2.71 -8.82 5.57
C SER A 124 2.21 -10.24 5.90
N THR A 125 2.98 -11.28 5.59
CA THR A 125 2.65 -12.69 5.89
C THR A 125 3.76 -13.43 6.62
#